data_AF-A0AA39T8Y7-F1
#
_entry.id   AF-A0AA39T8Y7-F1
#
_cell.length_a   1.000
_cell.length_b   1.000
_cell.length_c   1.000
_cell.angle_alpha   90.00
_cell.angle_beta   90.00
_cell.angle_gamma   90.00
#
_symmetry.space_group_name_H-M   'P 1'
#
loop_
_entity.id
_entity.type
_entity.pdbx_description
1 polymer ?
#
loop_
_entity_poly.entity_id
_entity_poly.type
_entity_poly.pdbx_seq_one_letter_code
_entity_poly.pdbx_strand_id
1 'polypeptide(L)'
;MQRFEAPPMTYVKIYLKPRPTSLIHGHSNYLPFKQDYYCEYGPFFADYGAVPSDATQVHTLQSPGLSTALSVLYNVLIPSLDVEVPDPNKSDLSAWLSLRELANVKVTLAFDSRIESENHIVQLSQGDRAPASPPRKMRAPVFSPEWYEIVFSTMDRGDVELHDVSRDTELELFIWVYIHKTIDEYADLEKFSPGDV
;
A
#
# COMPACT_ATOMS: atom_id res chain seq x y z
N MET A 1 15.74 23.13 -32.28
CA MET A 1 16.34 22.60 -31.04
C MET A 1 15.31 22.78 -29.94
N GLN A 2 14.43 21.79 -29.76
CA GLN A 2 13.42 21.82 -28.69
C GLN A 2 14.13 21.47 -27.38
N ARG A 3 14.04 22.35 -26.38
CA ARG A 3 14.44 22.04 -25.01
C ARG A 3 13.43 21.02 -24.48
N PHE A 4 13.87 19.80 -24.23
CA PHE A 4 13.14 18.87 -23.37
C PHE A 4 13.17 19.48 -21.97
N GLU A 5 12.09 20.11 -21.55
CA GLU A 5 11.86 20.35 -20.13
C GLU A 5 11.70 18.97 -19.49
N ALA A 6 12.58 18.66 -18.54
CA ALA A 6 12.43 17.49 -17.71
C ALA A 6 11.04 17.56 -17.03
N PRO A 7 10.29 16.45 -16.95
CA PRO A 7 9.03 16.45 -16.23
C PRO A 7 9.26 16.97 -14.81
N PRO A 8 8.31 17.75 -14.24
CA PRO A 8 8.45 18.27 -12.88
C PRO A 8 8.74 17.11 -11.94
N MET A 9 9.87 17.17 -11.23
CA MET A 9 10.28 16.13 -10.30
C MET A 9 9.28 16.09 -9.15
N THR A 10 8.46 15.04 -9.11
CA THR A 10 7.48 14.81 -8.05
C THR A 10 8.18 14.23 -6.84
N TYR A 11 8.21 15.03 -5.77
CA TYR A 11 8.73 14.66 -4.47
C TYR A 11 7.58 14.32 -3.53
N VAL A 12 7.68 13.20 -2.84
CA VAL A 12 6.73 12.78 -1.81
C VAL A 12 7.35 13.12 -0.45
N LYS A 13 6.68 13.99 0.31
CA LYS A 13 7.05 14.27 1.71
C LYS A 13 6.34 13.29 2.63
N ILE A 14 7.11 12.58 3.43
CA ILE A 14 6.63 11.56 4.37
C ILE A 14 6.96 12.01 5.79
N TYR A 15 5.96 11.98 6.66
CA TYR A 15 6.12 12.27 8.08
C TYR A 15 5.98 10.98 8.88
N LEU A 16 6.92 10.76 9.80
CA LEU A 16 6.95 9.62 10.71
C LEU A 16 7.02 10.11 12.16
N LYS A 17 6.37 9.39 13.05
CA LYS A 17 6.54 9.58 14.50
C LYS A 17 7.83 8.93 15.00
N PRO A 18 8.38 9.39 16.13
CA PRO A 18 9.37 8.62 16.88
C PRO A 18 8.83 7.24 17.22
N ARG A 19 9.58 6.18 16.87
CA ARG A 19 9.24 4.80 17.25
C ARG A 19 9.72 4.48 18.67
N PRO A 20 9.12 3.51 19.36
CA PRO A 20 9.67 2.95 20.60
C PRO A 20 11.08 2.37 20.38
N THR A 21 11.78 2.05 21.47
CA THR A 21 13.06 1.33 21.37
C THR A 21 12.82 -0.07 20.80
N SER A 22 13.46 -0.38 19.66
CA SER A 22 13.41 -1.71 19.07
C SER A 22 14.19 -2.71 19.94
N LEU A 23 13.66 -3.92 20.11
CA LEU A 23 14.40 -5.02 20.77
C LEU A 23 15.60 -5.48 19.93
N ILE A 24 15.57 -5.24 18.62
CA ILE A 24 16.60 -5.68 17.67
C ILE A 24 17.58 -4.52 17.40
N HIS A 25 17.04 -3.33 17.14
CA HIS A 25 17.83 -2.18 16.69
C HIS A 25 18.03 -1.10 17.76
N GLY A 26 17.53 -1.30 18.98
CA GLY A 26 17.67 -0.34 20.07
C GLY A 26 17.07 1.02 19.72
N HIS A 27 17.90 2.06 19.79
CA HIS A 27 17.52 3.46 19.47
C HIS A 27 17.79 3.85 18.01
N SER A 28 18.22 2.91 17.15
CA SER A 28 18.44 3.20 15.72
C SER A 28 17.15 3.68 15.04
N ASN A 29 17.32 4.37 13.92
CA ASN A 29 16.20 4.73 13.07
C ASN A 29 15.69 3.47 12.36
N TYR A 30 14.42 3.11 12.51
CA TYR A 30 13.86 1.90 11.90
C TYR A 30 12.40 2.11 11.46
N LEU A 31 11.96 1.27 10.52
CA LEU A 31 10.61 1.21 9.99
C LEU A 31 9.90 -0.06 10.50
N PRO A 32 8.72 0.05 11.14
CA PRO A 32 7.99 -1.09 11.68
C PRO A 32 7.01 -1.65 10.64
N PHE A 33 7.37 -2.71 9.92
CA PHE A 33 6.50 -3.33 8.90
C PHE A 33 5.28 -4.08 9.50
N LYS A 34 5.28 -4.37 10.81
CA LYS A 34 4.19 -5.08 11.51
C LYS A 34 2.87 -4.32 11.46
N GLN A 35 1.77 -5.05 11.24
CA GLN A 35 0.43 -4.52 10.99
C GLN A 35 -0.08 -3.55 12.06
N ASP A 36 0.10 -3.85 13.34
CA ASP A 36 -0.40 -2.98 14.41
C ASP A 36 0.38 -1.66 14.55
N TYR A 37 1.58 -1.57 13.97
CA TYR A 37 2.53 -0.50 14.25
C TYR A 37 2.64 0.53 13.12
N TYR A 38 2.50 0.13 11.86
CA TYR A 38 2.70 1.09 10.76
C TYR A 38 1.63 2.21 10.77
N CYS A 39 0.35 1.95 11.02
CA CYS A 39 -0.64 3.03 11.13
C CYS A 39 -0.41 3.97 12.33
N GLU A 40 0.19 3.47 13.43
CA GLU A 40 0.47 4.28 14.61
C GLU A 40 1.64 5.26 14.37
N TYR A 41 2.71 4.79 13.71
CA TYR A 41 3.96 5.54 13.55
C TYR A 41 4.15 6.17 12.16
N GLY A 42 3.26 5.91 11.20
CA GLY A 42 3.26 6.46 9.84
C GLY A 42 3.46 5.40 8.75
N PRO A 43 3.32 5.76 7.46
CA PRO A 43 3.58 7.08 6.92
C PRO A 43 2.37 8.04 6.97
N PHE A 44 2.62 9.31 7.32
CA PHE A 44 1.64 10.39 7.19
C PHE A 44 1.99 11.30 6.01
N PHE A 45 0.96 11.76 5.29
CA PHE A 45 1.09 12.61 4.10
C PHE A 45 0.25 13.88 4.26
N ALA A 46 0.93 15.03 4.33
CA ALA A 46 0.26 16.32 4.57
C ALA A 46 -0.74 16.73 3.47
N ASP A 47 -0.56 16.21 2.24
CA ASP A 47 -1.45 16.50 1.12
C ASP A 47 -2.81 15.79 1.23
N TYR A 48 -2.89 14.74 2.05
CA TYR A 48 -4.08 13.87 2.16
C TYR A 48 -4.69 13.84 3.56
N GLY A 49 -4.09 14.51 4.55
CA GLY A 49 -4.60 14.52 5.91
C GLY A 49 -3.78 15.36 6.88
N ALA A 50 -4.32 15.53 8.09
CA ALA A 50 -3.60 16.21 9.16
C ALA A 50 -2.41 15.37 9.63
N VAL A 51 -1.22 15.98 9.65
CA VAL A 51 -0.02 15.35 10.22
C VAL A 51 -0.06 15.49 11.74
N PRO A 52 0.06 14.40 12.50
CA PRO A 52 0.15 14.47 13.96
C PRO A 52 1.31 15.36 14.43
N SER A 53 1.12 16.11 15.52
CA SER A 53 2.14 17.06 16.01
C SER A 53 3.43 16.39 16.49
N ASP A 54 3.34 15.12 16.86
CA ASP A 54 4.45 14.26 17.27
C ASP A 54 5.16 13.58 16.07
N ALA A 55 4.65 13.70 14.83
CA ALA A 55 5.29 13.19 13.62
C ALA A 55 6.42 14.12 13.13
N THR A 56 7.50 14.19 13.90
CA THR A 56 8.58 15.16 13.70
C THR A 56 9.64 14.74 12.67
N GLN A 57 9.66 13.46 12.27
CA GLN A 57 10.66 12.98 11.32
C GLN A 57 10.15 13.13 9.89
N VAL A 58 10.90 13.86 9.06
CA VAL A 58 10.49 14.20 7.70
C VAL A 58 11.45 13.59 6.70
N HIS A 59 10.92 12.77 5.81
CA HIS A 59 11.64 12.20 4.69
C HIS A 59 11.08 12.74 3.38
N THR A 60 11.93 12.83 2.37
CA THR A 60 11.51 13.23 1.02
C THR A 60 12.01 12.20 0.03
N LEU A 61 11.08 11.53 -0.65
CA LEU A 61 11.38 10.56 -1.69
C LEU A 61 11.11 11.15 -3.07
N GLN A 62 12.00 10.85 -4.01
CA GLN A 62 11.78 11.13 -5.43
C GLN A 62 11.29 9.86 -6.11
N SER A 63 9.97 9.64 -6.10
CA SER A 63 9.34 8.52 -6.78
C SER A 63 8.03 8.98 -7.45
N PRO A 64 8.06 9.28 -8.76
CA PRO A 64 6.86 9.67 -9.50
C PRO A 64 5.77 8.59 -9.49
N GLY A 65 6.17 7.32 -9.51
CA GLY A 65 5.26 6.18 -9.37
C GLY A 65 4.54 6.21 -8.03
N LEU A 66 5.29 6.39 -6.95
CA LEU A 66 4.70 6.50 -5.61
C LEU A 66 3.78 7.72 -5.46
N SER A 67 4.18 8.88 -5.97
CA SER A 67 3.35 10.09 -5.94
C SER A 67 2.01 9.87 -6.64
N THR A 68 2.03 9.16 -7.78
CA THR A 68 0.81 8.84 -8.54
C THR A 68 -0.05 7.85 -7.77
N ALA A 69 0.55 6.79 -7.23
CA ALA A 69 -0.15 5.77 -6.46
C ALA A 69 -0.81 6.32 -5.20
N LEU A 70 -0.14 7.23 -4.47
CA LEU A 70 -0.73 7.90 -3.31
C LEU A 70 -1.91 8.79 -3.70
N SER A 71 -1.80 9.53 -4.81
CA SER A 71 -2.93 10.33 -5.32
C SER A 71 -4.11 9.44 -5.70
N VAL A 72 -3.87 8.30 -6.34
CA VAL A 72 -4.91 7.32 -6.67
C VAL A 72 -5.51 6.73 -5.40
N LEU A 73 -4.69 6.34 -4.43
CA LEU A 73 -5.14 5.78 -3.16
C LEU A 73 -6.12 6.72 -2.44
N TYR A 74 -5.70 7.96 -2.17
CA TYR A 74 -6.49 8.88 -1.35
C TYR A 74 -7.65 9.56 -2.10
N ASN A 75 -7.49 9.88 -3.38
CA ASN A 75 -8.51 10.63 -4.12
C ASN A 75 -9.50 9.72 -4.87
N VAL A 76 -9.15 8.46 -5.11
CA VAL A 76 -9.97 7.53 -5.92
C VAL A 76 -10.30 6.26 -5.14
N LEU A 77 -9.30 5.51 -4.68
CA LEU A 77 -9.53 4.18 -4.09
C LEU A 77 -10.29 4.27 -2.78
N ILE A 78 -9.75 4.97 -1.78
CA ILE A 78 -10.36 5.10 -0.45
C ILE A 78 -11.81 5.59 -0.57
N PRO A 79 -12.11 6.71 -1.26
CA PRO A 79 -13.48 7.16 -1.43
C PRO A 79 -14.39 6.15 -2.13
N SER A 80 -13.89 5.41 -3.12
CA SER A 80 -14.68 4.41 -3.86
C SER A 80 -14.94 3.15 -3.03
N LEU A 81 -13.98 2.75 -2.19
CA LEU A 81 -14.08 1.57 -1.35
C LEU A 81 -14.91 1.83 -0.09
N ASP A 82 -14.90 3.06 0.43
CA ASP A 82 -15.70 3.48 1.59
C ASP A 82 -17.20 3.61 1.28
N VAL A 83 -17.60 3.62 0.00
CA VAL A 83 -19.03 3.60 -0.38
C VAL A 83 -19.67 2.30 0.09
N GLU A 84 -20.56 2.38 1.08
CA GLU A 84 -21.34 1.23 1.55
C GLU A 84 -22.14 0.63 0.40
N VAL A 85 -22.06 -0.69 0.23
CA VAL A 85 -22.90 -1.42 -0.72
C VAL A 85 -24.18 -1.82 0.02
N PRO A 86 -25.36 -1.32 -0.39
CA PRO A 86 -26.61 -1.67 0.26
C PRO A 86 -26.84 -3.18 0.31
N ASP A 87 -27.40 -3.66 1.43
CA ASP A 87 -27.76 -5.07 1.61
C ASP A 87 -28.75 -5.50 0.51
N PRO A 88 -28.37 -6.47 -0.35
CA PRO A 88 -29.23 -6.91 -1.45
C PRO A 88 -30.55 -7.53 -0.95
N ASN A 89 -30.59 -8.07 0.28
CA ASN A 89 -31.82 -8.62 0.87
C ASN A 89 -32.79 -7.54 1.35
N LYS A 90 -32.31 -6.30 1.52
CA LYS A 90 -33.11 -5.13 1.91
C LYS A 90 -33.40 -4.20 0.73
N SER A 91 -32.93 -4.57 -0.45
CA SER A 91 -33.04 -3.76 -1.67
C SER A 91 -34.15 -4.30 -2.58
N ASP A 92 -34.75 -3.42 -3.37
CA ASP A 92 -35.69 -3.83 -4.42
C ASP A 92 -34.94 -4.69 -5.47
N LEU A 93 -35.62 -5.70 -6.03
CA LEU A 93 -35.07 -6.56 -7.08
C LEU A 93 -34.63 -5.75 -8.30
N SER A 94 -35.26 -4.60 -8.54
CA SER A 94 -34.89 -3.67 -9.61
C SER A 94 -33.49 -3.05 -9.42
N ALA A 95 -33.00 -2.95 -8.18
CA ALA A 95 -31.69 -2.40 -7.84
C ALA A 95 -30.56 -3.45 -7.87
N TRP A 96 -30.87 -4.75 -7.91
CA TRP A 96 -29.87 -5.83 -7.83
C TRP A 96 -28.78 -5.77 -8.90
N LEU A 97 -29.11 -5.42 -10.13
CA LEU A 97 -28.12 -5.31 -11.21
C LEU A 97 -27.11 -4.20 -10.92
N SER A 98 -27.59 -3.04 -10.49
CA SER A 98 -26.75 -1.90 -10.13
C SER A 98 -25.89 -2.18 -8.89
N LEU A 99 -26.43 -2.89 -7.90
CA LEU A 99 -25.67 -3.33 -6.73
C LEU A 99 -24.56 -4.30 -7.09
N ARG A 100 -24.84 -5.27 -7.98
CA ARG A 100 -23.85 -6.22 -8.48
C ARG A 100 -22.76 -5.52 -9.28
N GLU A 101 -23.12 -4.54 -10.12
CA GLU A 101 -22.17 -3.74 -10.87
C GLU A 101 -21.26 -2.92 -9.95
N LEU A 102 -21.83 -2.24 -8.96
CA LEU A 102 -21.07 -1.51 -7.93
C LEU A 102 -20.09 -2.44 -7.20
N ALA A 103 -20.55 -3.61 -6.73
CA ALA A 103 -19.70 -4.59 -6.06
C ALA A 103 -18.55 -5.08 -6.97
N ASN A 104 -18.84 -5.39 -8.23
CA ASN A 104 -17.82 -5.81 -9.21
C ASN A 104 -16.77 -4.73 -9.45
N VAL A 105 -17.20 -3.46 -9.56
CA VAL A 105 -16.30 -2.31 -9.74
C VAL A 105 -15.39 -2.17 -8.52
N LYS A 106 -15.94 -2.23 -7.29
CA LYS A 106 -15.15 -2.16 -6.05
C LYS A 106 -14.12 -3.29 -5.97
N VAL A 107 -14.53 -4.54 -6.22
CA VAL A 107 -13.62 -5.71 -6.19
C VAL A 107 -12.54 -5.60 -7.26
N THR A 108 -12.90 -5.17 -8.47
CA THR A 108 -11.93 -5.02 -9.57
C THR A 108 -10.90 -3.94 -9.24
N LEU A 109 -11.37 -2.80 -8.72
CA LEU A 109 -10.54 -1.67 -8.35
C LEU A 109 -9.55 -2.04 -7.24
N ALA A 110 -10.04 -2.64 -6.14
CA ALA A 110 -9.18 -3.10 -5.05
C ALA A 110 -8.15 -4.13 -5.54
N PHE A 111 -8.58 -5.11 -6.35
CA PHE A 111 -7.70 -6.17 -6.82
C PHE A 111 -6.60 -5.65 -7.77
N ASP A 112 -6.93 -4.75 -8.68
CA ASP A 112 -5.96 -4.20 -9.63
C ASP A 112 -4.94 -3.30 -8.93
N SER A 113 -5.37 -2.50 -7.95
CA SER A 113 -4.46 -1.70 -7.11
C SER A 113 -3.60 -2.55 -6.18
N ARG A 114 -4.15 -3.64 -5.65
CA ARG A 114 -3.37 -4.62 -4.89
C ARG A 114 -2.26 -5.23 -5.75
N ILE A 115 -2.58 -5.66 -6.97
CA ILE A 115 -1.60 -6.17 -7.94
C ILE A 115 -0.48 -5.17 -8.21
N GLU A 116 -0.82 -3.89 -8.38
CA GLU A 116 0.16 -2.82 -8.57
C GLU A 116 1.11 -2.72 -7.37
N SER A 117 0.56 -2.65 -6.15
CA SER A 117 1.38 -2.60 -4.94
C SER A 117 2.28 -3.83 -4.77
N GLU A 118 1.78 -5.04 -5.02
CA GLU A 118 2.57 -6.27 -4.99
C GLU A 118 3.73 -6.22 -5.99
N ASN A 119 3.51 -5.72 -7.21
CA ASN A 119 4.56 -5.59 -8.21
C ASN A 119 5.69 -4.69 -7.72
N HIS A 120 5.35 -3.54 -7.14
CA HIS A 120 6.34 -2.62 -6.59
C HIS A 120 7.08 -3.22 -5.39
N ILE A 121 6.36 -3.92 -4.48
CA ILE A 121 6.97 -4.63 -3.35
C ILE A 121 8.01 -5.65 -3.83
N VAL A 122 7.67 -6.48 -4.82
CA VAL A 122 8.59 -7.50 -5.33
C VAL A 122 9.77 -6.88 -6.07
N GLN A 123 9.53 -5.85 -6.89
CA GLN A 123 10.60 -5.16 -7.62
C GLN A 123 11.59 -4.48 -6.67
N LEU A 124 11.10 -3.77 -5.65
CA LEU A 124 11.95 -3.07 -4.68
C LEU A 124 12.70 -4.06 -3.76
N SER A 125 12.08 -5.17 -3.38
CA SER A 125 12.70 -6.17 -2.50
C SER A 125 13.75 -7.05 -3.19
N GLN A 126 13.58 -7.37 -4.48
CA GLN A 126 14.45 -8.28 -5.22
C GLN A 126 15.35 -7.60 -6.26
N GLY A 127 15.06 -6.34 -6.63
CA GLY A 127 15.78 -5.62 -7.68
C GLY A 127 15.84 -6.41 -8.98
N ASP A 128 17.03 -6.56 -9.56
CA ASP A 128 17.26 -7.31 -10.81
C ASP A 128 16.94 -8.81 -10.72
N ARG A 129 16.73 -9.34 -9.51
CA ARG A 129 16.36 -10.75 -9.27
C ARG A 129 14.85 -10.95 -9.16
N ALA A 130 14.04 -9.90 -9.31
CA ALA A 130 12.60 -10.00 -9.23
C ALA A 130 12.07 -11.03 -10.26
N PRO A 131 11.24 -12.01 -9.83
CA PRO A 131 10.58 -12.89 -10.76
C PRO A 131 9.63 -12.10 -11.68
N ALA A 132 9.26 -12.70 -12.81
CA ALA A 132 8.26 -12.11 -13.68
C ALA A 132 6.91 -12.02 -12.94
N SER A 133 6.26 -10.86 -13.04
CA SER A 133 4.94 -10.63 -12.46
C SER A 133 3.92 -11.66 -12.95
N PRO A 134 3.23 -12.38 -12.04
CA PRO A 134 2.18 -13.31 -12.41
C PRO A 134 1.06 -12.61 -13.17
N PRO A 135 0.45 -13.28 -14.17
CA PRO A 135 -0.76 -12.80 -14.80
C PRO A 135 -1.87 -12.56 -13.77
N ARG A 136 -2.77 -11.61 -14.04
CA ARG A 136 -3.90 -11.27 -13.17
C ARG A 136 -4.68 -12.48 -12.64
N LYS A 137 -4.92 -13.48 -13.49
CA LYS A 137 -5.66 -14.72 -13.13
C LYS A 137 -4.90 -15.70 -12.24
N MET A 138 -3.60 -15.48 -12.00
CA MET A 138 -2.72 -16.30 -11.17
C MET A 138 -2.28 -15.56 -9.91
N ARG A 139 -2.96 -14.45 -9.56
CA ARG A 139 -2.70 -13.64 -8.37
C ARG A 139 -3.33 -14.25 -7.11
N ALA A 140 -2.82 -15.42 -6.74
CA ALA A 140 -3.07 -16.04 -5.45
C ALA A 140 -1.89 -16.93 -5.03
N PRO A 141 -1.66 -17.12 -3.72
CA PRO A 141 -0.54 -17.95 -3.22
C PRO A 141 -0.55 -19.38 -3.77
N VAL A 142 -1.72 -19.96 -4.00
CA VAL A 142 -1.86 -21.31 -4.57
C VAL A 142 -1.37 -21.42 -6.02
N PHE A 143 -1.42 -20.32 -6.78
CA PHE A 143 -1.04 -20.30 -8.20
C PHE A 143 0.34 -19.71 -8.46
N SER A 144 0.88 -18.92 -7.53
CA SER A 144 2.19 -18.27 -7.64
C SER A 144 2.90 -18.21 -6.29
N PRO A 145 3.22 -19.37 -5.70
CA PRO A 145 3.70 -19.46 -4.33
C PRO A 145 5.01 -18.68 -4.11
N GLU A 146 5.95 -18.73 -5.04
CA GLU A 146 7.23 -18.03 -4.92
C GLU A 146 7.07 -16.50 -4.96
N TRP A 147 6.10 -16.01 -5.74
CA TRP A 147 5.77 -14.57 -5.76
C TRP A 147 5.21 -14.13 -4.41
N TYR A 148 4.26 -14.88 -3.88
CA TYR A 148 3.60 -14.55 -2.63
C TYR A 148 4.48 -14.80 -1.40
N GLU A 149 5.46 -15.70 -1.48
CA GLU A 149 6.51 -15.83 -0.47
C GLU A 149 7.29 -14.52 -0.31
N ILE A 150 7.66 -13.85 -1.41
CA ILE A 150 8.35 -12.55 -1.38
C ILE A 150 7.42 -11.46 -0.82
N VAL A 151 6.18 -11.40 -1.31
CA VAL A 151 5.20 -10.40 -0.85
C VAL A 151 4.97 -10.51 0.66
N PHE A 152 4.64 -11.70 1.17
CA PHE A 152 4.36 -11.91 2.59
C PHE A 152 5.60 -11.74 3.46
N SER A 153 6.74 -12.33 3.07
CA SER A 153 7.98 -12.15 3.84
C SER A 153 8.42 -10.70 3.91
N THR A 154 8.09 -9.88 2.91
CA THR A 154 8.36 -8.44 2.93
C THR A 154 7.42 -7.67 3.86
N MET A 155 6.12 -8.00 3.83
CA MET A 155 5.14 -7.39 4.74
C MET A 155 5.34 -7.77 6.20
N ASP A 156 6.02 -8.89 6.47
CA ASP A 156 6.25 -9.45 7.81
C ASP A 156 7.68 -9.22 8.34
N ARG A 157 8.49 -8.36 7.70
CA ARG A 157 9.91 -8.12 8.05
C ARG A 157 10.17 -7.64 9.49
N GLY A 158 9.16 -7.18 10.22
CA GLY A 158 9.36 -6.64 11.56
C GLY A 158 9.95 -5.24 11.53
N ASP A 159 10.96 -5.00 12.37
CA ASP A 159 11.67 -3.72 12.42
C ASP A 159 12.85 -3.76 11.45
N VAL A 160 12.88 -2.82 10.49
CA VAL A 160 13.95 -2.70 9.49
C VAL A 160 14.70 -1.39 9.70
N GLU A 161 16.03 -1.45 9.88
CA GLU A 161 16.85 -0.25 10.05
C GLU A 161 16.78 0.65 8.81
N LEU A 162 16.53 1.93 9.03
CA LEU A 162 16.45 2.94 7.97
C LEU A 162 17.83 3.60 7.84
N HIS A 163 18.53 3.27 6.74
CA HIS A 163 19.83 3.85 6.42
C HIS A 163 19.68 5.15 5.62
N ASP A 164 20.47 6.16 5.95
CA ASP A 164 20.36 7.57 5.51
C ASP A 164 20.86 7.84 4.06
N VAL A 165 21.00 6.82 3.21
CA VAL A 165 21.79 6.93 1.96
C VAL A 165 20.91 7.06 0.71
N SER A 166 20.26 8.21 0.55
CA SER A 166 19.82 8.86 -0.72
C SER A 166 18.94 8.10 -1.72
N ARG A 167 18.61 6.84 -1.45
CA ARG A 167 17.61 6.03 -2.15
C ARG A 167 17.07 5.06 -1.11
N ASP A 168 16.20 5.56 -0.25
CA ASP A 168 15.65 4.76 0.84
C ASP A 168 14.63 3.78 0.23
N THR A 169 15.12 2.77 -0.47
CA THR A 169 14.34 1.65 -1.03
C THR A 169 13.49 1.04 0.08
N GLU A 170 14.00 0.95 1.31
CA GLU A 170 13.24 0.47 2.47
C GLU A 170 12.09 1.42 2.86
N LEU A 171 12.28 2.74 2.76
CA LEU A 171 11.20 3.70 3.00
C LEU A 171 10.16 3.64 1.88
N GLU A 172 10.58 3.56 0.62
CA GLU A 172 9.65 3.42 -0.49
C GLU A 172 8.88 2.09 -0.39
N LEU A 173 9.57 1.00 -0.08
CA LEU A 173 8.99 -0.33 0.15
C LEU A 173 7.98 -0.31 1.30
N PHE A 174 8.32 0.36 2.40
CA PHE A 174 7.43 0.55 3.54
C PHE A 174 6.14 1.27 3.15
N ILE A 175 6.23 2.28 2.28
CA ILE A 175 5.03 2.99 1.81
C ILE A 175 4.21 2.12 0.85
N TRP A 176 4.83 1.32 -0.01
CA TRP A 176 4.09 0.37 -0.84
C TRP A 176 3.38 -0.70 -0.02
N VAL A 177 3.98 -1.16 1.08
CA VAL A 177 3.32 -2.04 2.06
C VAL A 177 2.16 -1.30 2.74
N TYR A 178 2.32 -0.04 3.12
CA TYR A 178 1.21 0.79 3.64
C TYR A 178 0.06 0.88 2.63
N ILE A 179 0.34 1.16 1.36
CA ILE A 179 -0.67 1.23 0.29
C ILE A 179 -1.40 -0.12 0.17
N HIS A 180 -0.67 -1.25 0.10
CA HIS A 180 -1.26 -2.58 0.01
C HIS A 180 -2.22 -2.86 1.18
N LYS A 181 -1.76 -2.65 2.41
CA LYS A 181 -2.57 -2.95 3.60
C LYS A 181 -3.77 -2.00 3.73
N THR A 182 -3.61 -0.73 3.35
CA THR A 182 -4.74 0.22 3.30
C THR A 182 -5.80 -0.24 2.30
N ILE A 183 -5.40 -0.77 1.13
CA ILE A 183 -6.35 -1.33 0.17
C ILE A 183 -7.10 -2.52 0.79
N ASP A 184 -6.40 -3.44 1.46
CA ASP A 184 -7.02 -4.61 2.10
C ASP A 184 -8.01 -4.21 3.21
N GLU A 185 -7.68 -3.19 4.01
CA GLU A 185 -8.53 -2.64 5.07
C GLU A 185 -9.82 -2.04 4.48
N TYR A 186 -9.72 -1.14 3.50
CA TYR A 186 -10.90 -0.49 2.91
C TYR A 186 -11.72 -1.42 2.02
N ALA A 187 -11.09 -2.43 1.42
CA ALA A 187 -11.80 -3.42 0.62
C ALA A 187 -12.52 -4.49 1.47
N ASP A 188 -12.37 -4.45 2.81
CA ASP A 188 -12.93 -5.44 3.73
C ASP A 188 -12.48 -6.88 3.39
N LEU A 189 -11.32 -7.04 2.74
CA LEU A 189 -10.86 -8.36 2.26
C LEU A 189 -10.46 -9.30 3.40
N GLU A 190 -10.14 -8.76 4.58
CA GLU A 190 -9.90 -9.56 5.79
C GLU A 190 -11.18 -10.26 6.30
N LYS A 191 -12.37 -9.72 6.01
CA LYS A 191 -13.66 -10.35 6.37
C LYS A 191 -14.01 -11.56 5.50
N PHE A 192 -13.22 -11.86 4.48
CA PHE A 192 -13.37 -13.04 3.60
C PHE A 192 -12.29 -14.11 3.86
N SER A 193 -11.59 -14.05 4.99
CA SER A 193 -10.69 -15.14 5.40
C SER A 193 -11.48 -16.45 5.55
N PRO A 194 -10.97 -17.60 5.07
CA PRO A 194 -11.73 -18.84 4.89
C PRO A 194 -12.01 -19.61 6.20
N GLY A 195 -12.35 -18.90 7.28
CA GLY A 195 -12.73 -19.46 8.58
C GLY A 195 -14.22 -19.35 8.91
N ASP A 196 -15.01 -18.56 8.17
CA ASP A 196 -16.40 -18.23 8.52
C ASP A 196 -17.46 -18.87 7.58
N VAL A 197 -17.22 -20.12 7.14
CA VAL A 197 -18.26 -21.01 6.58
C VAL A 197 -18.24 -22.36 7.28
#